data_AF-A0A353CBF4-F1
#
_entry.id   AF-A0A353CBF4-F1
#
_cell.length_a   1.000
_cell.length_b   1.000
_cell.length_c   1.000
_cell.angle_alpha   90.00
_cell.angle_beta   90.00
_cell.angle_gamma   90.00
#
_symmetry.space_group_name_H-M   'P 1'
#
loop_
_entity.id
_entity.type
_entity.pdbx_description
1 polymer ?
#
loop_
_entity_poly.entity_id
_entity_poly.type
_entity_poly.pdbx_seq_one_letter_code
_entity_poly.pdbx_strand_id
1 'polypeptide(L)'
;LLVRALQEAKKADDGPVIVHALTTKGKGFPNPEKNYYAYHATGPFDPKTGLPHKSSSAAAPTYTQVFGETMCELMERDESIVALTAAMPDGTGVDKILEKFPDRAYDVGIAEQHAVTFCAGMACEGMKPVAAIYSTFLQRGFDQLIHDVCLQDLNV
;
A
#
# COMPACT_ATOMS: atom_id res chain seq x y z
N LEU A 1 -12.93 -21.47 -21.53
CA LEU A 1 -11.53 -21.62 -21.07
C LEU A 1 -11.46 -21.89 -19.56
N LEU A 2 -11.98 -21.03 -18.69
CA LEU A 2 -11.95 -21.24 -17.22
C LEU A 2 -12.65 -22.55 -16.77
N VAL A 3 -13.85 -22.85 -17.27
CA VAL A 3 -14.58 -24.09 -16.93
C VAL A 3 -13.73 -25.33 -17.21
N ARG A 4 -13.03 -25.36 -18.35
CA ARG A 4 -12.13 -26.46 -18.71
C ARG A 4 -10.93 -26.52 -17.75
N ALA A 5 -10.29 -25.39 -17.46
CA ALA A 5 -9.15 -25.35 -16.53
C ALA A 5 -9.54 -25.88 -15.14
N LEU A 6 -10.74 -25.55 -14.65
CA LEU A 6 -11.27 -26.08 -13.39
C LEU A 6 -11.59 -27.58 -13.46
N GLN A 7 -12.13 -28.05 -14.60
CA GLN A 7 -12.36 -29.49 -14.82
C GLN A 7 -11.07 -30.29 -14.84
N GLU A 8 -10.00 -29.76 -15.45
CA GLU A 8 -8.68 -30.40 -15.42
C GLU A 8 -8.06 -30.36 -14.02
N ALA A 9 -8.14 -29.22 -13.33
CA ALA A 9 -7.63 -29.10 -11.95
C ALA A 9 -8.28 -30.11 -11.00
N LYS A 10 -9.56 -30.43 -11.18
CA LYS A 10 -10.28 -31.44 -10.38
C LYS A 10 -9.75 -32.87 -10.59
N LYS A 11 -9.08 -33.16 -11.71
CA LYS A 11 -8.52 -34.49 -11.99
C LYS A 11 -7.14 -34.70 -11.37
N ALA A 12 -6.55 -33.69 -10.74
CA ALA A 12 -5.30 -33.87 -10.03
C ALA A 12 -5.58 -34.69 -8.75
N ASP A 13 -5.01 -35.89 -8.70
CA ASP A 13 -5.22 -36.85 -7.61
C ASP A 13 -4.23 -36.68 -6.44
N ASP A 14 -3.21 -35.83 -6.61
CA ASP A 14 -2.20 -35.54 -5.59
C ASP A 14 -1.76 -34.06 -5.64
N GLY A 15 -1.58 -33.47 -4.46
CA GLY A 15 -1.07 -32.12 -4.26
C GLY A 15 -2.04 -30.96 -4.57
N PRO A 16 -1.65 -29.73 -4.19
CA PRO A 16 -2.41 -28.52 -4.50
C PRO A 16 -2.26 -28.12 -5.98
N VAL A 17 -3.36 -27.64 -6.59
CA VAL A 17 -3.36 -27.11 -7.97
C VAL A 17 -3.59 -25.61 -7.96
N ILE A 18 -2.78 -24.87 -8.72
CA ILE A 18 -2.96 -23.45 -8.96
C ILE A 18 -3.57 -23.25 -10.36
N VAL A 19 -4.74 -22.61 -10.41
CA VAL A 19 -5.34 -22.12 -11.65
C VAL A 19 -5.09 -20.62 -11.75
N HIS A 20 -4.11 -20.23 -12.57
CA HIS A 20 -3.81 -18.82 -12.80
C HIS A 20 -4.82 -18.21 -13.77
N ALA A 21 -5.71 -17.35 -13.27
CA ALA A 21 -6.68 -16.61 -14.07
C ALA A 21 -6.24 -15.15 -14.27
N LEU A 22 -5.96 -14.76 -15.51
CA LEU A 22 -5.71 -13.37 -15.86
C LEU A 22 -7.04 -12.61 -15.94
N THR A 23 -7.17 -11.55 -15.15
CA THR A 23 -8.38 -10.71 -15.10
C THR A 23 -8.04 -9.24 -15.36
N THR A 24 -9.07 -8.41 -15.55
CA THR A 24 -8.91 -6.96 -15.64
C THR A 24 -9.72 -6.32 -14.51
N LYS A 25 -9.06 -5.56 -13.62
CA LYS A 25 -9.72 -4.88 -12.49
C LYS A 25 -10.82 -3.95 -13.03
N GLY A 26 -12.04 -4.08 -12.50
CA GLY A 26 -13.20 -3.29 -12.94
C GLY A 26 -13.81 -3.72 -14.29
N LYS A 27 -13.45 -4.88 -14.87
CA LYS A 27 -14.03 -5.36 -16.15
C LYS A 27 -15.56 -5.40 -16.08
N GLY A 28 -16.21 -4.81 -17.08
CA GLY A 28 -17.67 -4.79 -17.20
C GLY A 28 -18.34 -3.55 -16.58
N PHE A 29 -17.59 -2.73 -15.85
CA PHE A 29 -18.06 -1.44 -15.35
C PHE A 29 -17.63 -0.29 -16.29
N PRO A 30 -18.52 0.66 -16.63
CA PRO A 30 -18.16 1.84 -17.41
C PRO A 30 -17.30 2.78 -16.54
N ASN A 31 -15.99 2.57 -16.56
CA ASN A 31 -15.05 3.51 -15.97
C ASN A 31 -14.47 4.41 -17.06
N PRO A 32 -14.80 5.72 -17.06
CA PRO A 32 -14.28 6.66 -18.06
C PRO A 32 -12.77 6.90 -17.92
N GLU A 33 -12.16 6.59 -16.77
CA GLU A 33 -10.75 6.82 -16.50
C GLU A 33 -9.96 5.51 -16.37
N LYS A 34 -8.70 5.50 -16.83
CA LYS A 34 -7.76 4.40 -16.60
C LYS A 34 -7.16 4.43 -15.18
N ASN A 35 -7.84 5.01 -14.21
CA ASN A 35 -7.42 5.01 -12.82
C ASN A 35 -8.06 3.83 -12.07
N TYR A 36 -7.38 2.68 -12.10
CA TYR A 36 -7.84 1.46 -11.44
C TYR A 36 -7.72 1.50 -9.91
N TYR A 37 -6.99 2.47 -9.36
CA TYR A 37 -6.82 2.65 -7.91
C TYR A 37 -8.00 3.41 -7.32
N ALA A 38 -8.49 4.45 -7.99
CA ALA A 38 -9.62 5.27 -7.54
C ALA A 38 -10.92 4.48 -7.28
N TYR A 39 -11.09 3.32 -7.93
CA TYR A 39 -12.25 2.44 -7.75
C TYR A 39 -11.95 1.18 -6.93
N HIS A 40 -10.78 1.09 -6.29
CA HIS A 40 -10.48 0.01 -5.38
C HIS A 40 -11.38 0.07 -4.13
N ALA A 41 -11.57 1.27 -3.62
CA ALA A 41 -12.56 1.63 -2.61
C ALA A 41 -13.00 3.08 -2.88
N THR A 42 -14.20 3.26 -3.43
CA THR A 42 -14.74 4.59 -3.76
C THR A 42 -15.99 4.88 -2.94
N GLY A 43 -16.22 6.16 -2.66
CA GLY A 43 -17.47 6.62 -2.06
C GLY A 43 -18.64 6.53 -3.05
N PRO A 44 -19.84 7.02 -2.68
CA PRO A 44 -21.00 7.00 -3.57
C PRO A 44 -20.74 7.67 -4.93
N PHE A 45 -21.10 6.97 -6.02
CA PHE A 45 -20.94 7.42 -7.41
C PHE A 45 -22.18 7.05 -8.25
N ASP A 46 -22.35 7.70 -9.40
CA ASP A 46 -23.42 7.38 -10.35
C ASP A 46 -23.06 6.11 -11.15
N PRO A 47 -23.84 5.01 -11.06
CA PRO A 47 -23.52 3.74 -11.71
C PRO A 47 -23.56 3.80 -13.24
N LYS A 48 -24.20 4.80 -13.85
CA LYS A 48 -24.23 4.98 -15.31
C LYS A 48 -22.97 5.66 -15.83
N THR A 49 -22.45 6.63 -15.09
CA THR A 49 -21.31 7.47 -15.53
C THR A 49 -19.99 7.08 -14.87
N GLY A 50 -20.04 6.34 -13.76
CA GLY A 50 -18.89 6.02 -12.92
C GLY A 50 -18.45 7.17 -12.00
N LEU A 51 -18.96 8.39 -12.21
CA LEU A 51 -18.42 9.58 -11.55
C LEU A 51 -18.90 9.71 -10.10
N PRO A 52 -18.01 10.10 -9.17
CA PRO A 52 -18.39 10.35 -7.78
C PRO A 52 -19.39 11.50 -7.69
N HIS A 53 -20.30 11.43 -6.71
CA HIS A 53 -21.18 12.56 -6.42
C HIS A 53 -20.33 13.72 -5.89
N LYS A 54 -20.48 14.92 -6.48
CA LYS A 54 -19.76 16.11 -6.04
C LYS A 54 -20.14 16.45 -4.60
N SER A 55 -19.18 16.47 -3.69
CA SER A 55 -19.33 17.09 -2.38
C SER A 55 -19.53 18.60 -2.56
N SER A 56 -20.50 19.18 -1.85
CA SER A 56 -20.82 20.61 -1.89
C SER A 56 -20.04 21.45 -0.87
N SER A 57 -19.09 20.86 -0.12
CA SER A 57 -18.34 21.56 0.93
C SER A 57 -16.84 21.31 0.85
N ALA A 58 -16.06 22.35 1.14
CA ALA A 58 -14.62 22.24 1.35
C ALA A 58 -14.38 21.42 2.62
N ALA A 59 -13.91 20.19 2.45
CA ALA A 59 -13.56 19.34 3.57
C ALA A 59 -12.21 19.79 4.16
N ALA A 60 -12.08 19.68 5.48
CA ALA A 60 -10.77 19.72 6.12
C ALA A 60 -9.86 18.62 5.53
N PRO A 61 -8.54 18.82 5.49
CA PRO A 61 -7.63 17.81 4.97
C PRO A 61 -7.72 16.53 5.82
N THR A 62 -7.52 15.39 5.18
CA THR A 62 -7.46 14.10 5.89
C THR A 62 -6.14 13.96 6.65
N TYR A 63 -6.09 13.13 7.69
CA TYR A 63 -4.84 12.79 8.37
C TYR A 63 -3.78 12.24 7.39
N THR A 64 -4.21 11.41 6.45
CA THR A 64 -3.36 10.89 5.36
C THR A 64 -2.74 12.02 4.54
N GLN A 65 -3.54 13.03 4.17
CA GLN A 65 -3.05 14.16 3.40
C GLN A 65 -2.01 14.96 4.19
N VAL A 66 -2.32 15.29 5.44
CA VAL A 66 -1.41 16.04 6.32
C VAL A 66 -0.11 15.27 6.54
N PHE A 67 -0.18 13.96 6.80
CA PHE A 67 0.99 13.09 6.96
C PHE A 67 1.88 13.09 5.71
N GLY A 68 1.31 12.82 4.53
CA GLY A 68 2.09 12.74 3.28
C GLY A 68 2.75 14.08 2.90
N GLU A 69 2.04 15.18 3.07
CA GLU A 69 2.59 16.54 2.84
C GLU A 69 3.71 16.86 3.83
N THR A 70 3.50 16.58 5.12
CA THR A 70 4.53 16.80 6.16
C THR A 70 5.76 15.95 5.91
N MET A 71 5.60 14.66 5.58
CA MET A 71 6.72 13.77 5.26
C MET A 71 7.51 14.28 4.07
N CYS A 72 6.83 14.74 3.01
CA CYS A 72 7.50 15.36 1.87
C CYS A 72 8.36 16.55 2.28
N GLU A 73 7.82 17.47 3.10
CA GLU A 73 8.57 18.64 3.59
C GLU A 73 9.79 18.26 4.44
N LEU A 74 9.66 17.22 5.27
CA LEU A 74 10.76 16.71 6.09
C LEU A 74 11.86 16.07 5.22
N MET A 75 11.47 15.26 4.24
CA MET A 75 12.40 14.59 3.33
C MET A 75 13.13 15.54 2.36
N GLU A 76 12.58 16.74 2.10
CA GLU A 76 13.32 17.80 1.39
C GLU A 76 14.49 18.35 2.20
N ARG A 77 14.38 18.33 3.54
CA ARG A 77 15.35 18.96 4.46
C ARG A 77 16.33 17.96 5.04
N ASP A 78 15.99 16.68 5.05
CA ASP A 78 16.80 15.61 5.61
C ASP A 78 16.91 14.44 4.63
N GLU A 79 18.12 14.23 4.11
CA GLU A 79 18.42 13.16 3.16
C GLU A 79 18.35 11.75 3.78
N SER A 80 18.46 11.65 5.12
CA SER A 80 18.42 10.37 5.84
C SER A 80 17.02 9.81 6.04
N ILE A 81 15.96 10.60 5.84
CA ILE A 81 14.58 10.12 5.99
C ILE A 81 14.19 9.27 4.77
N VAL A 82 13.58 8.12 5.04
CA VAL A 82 13.08 7.16 4.03
C VAL A 82 11.64 6.80 4.37
N ALA A 83 10.74 6.76 3.39
CA ALA A 83 9.35 6.37 3.62
C ALA A 83 9.08 4.93 3.13
N LEU A 84 8.35 4.15 3.92
CA LEU A 84 7.92 2.81 3.53
C LEU A 84 6.40 2.67 3.66
N THR A 85 5.80 1.89 2.75
CA THR A 85 4.41 1.41 2.85
C THR A 85 4.35 -0.07 2.49
N ALA A 86 3.27 -0.73 2.91
CA ALA A 86 3.00 -2.12 2.59
C ALA A 86 1.75 -2.24 1.68
N ALA A 87 1.93 -2.00 0.38
CA ALA A 87 0.88 -2.00 -0.66
C ALA A 87 -0.28 -1.02 -0.45
N MET A 88 -0.09 0.02 0.37
CA MET A 88 -1.14 0.99 0.70
C MET A 88 -0.73 2.45 0.42
N PRO A 89 -0.04 2.78 -0.70
CA PRO A 89 0.57 4.09 -0.89
C PRO A 89 -0.45 5.25 -0.85
N ASP A 90 -1.62 5.08 -1.46
CA ASP A 90 -2.71 6.08 -1.47
C ASP A 90 -3.42 6.19 -0.11
N GLY A 91 -3.63 5.06 0.56
CA GLY A 91 -4.23 5.03 1.90
C GLY A 91 -3.33 5.66 2.98
N THR A 92 -2.02 5.54 2.82
CA THR A 92 -1.03 6.06 3.78
C THR A 92 -0.42 7.39 3.36
N GLY A 93 -0.73 7.92 2.17
CA GLY A 93 -0.18 9.19 1.66
C GLY A 93 1.30 9.09 1.23
N VAL A 94 1.80 7.86 1.10
CA VAL A 94 3.15 7.56 0.62
C VAL A 94 3.22 7.56 -0.91
N ASP A 95 2.08 7.51 -1.60
CA ASP A 95 1.96 7.71 -3.05
C ASP A 95 2.67 8.99 -3.52
N LYS A 96 2.39 10.13 -2.89
CA LYS A 96 3.04 11.40 -3.20
C LYS A 96 4.55 11.37 -2.94
N ILE A 97 4.96 10.63 -1.91
CA ILE A 97 6.37 10.49 -1.53
C ILE A 97 7.11 9.62 -2.55
N LEU A 98 6.50 8.53 -3.01
CA LEU A 98 7.04 7.66 -4.07
C LEU A 98 7.23 8.42 -5.38
N GLU A 99 6.30 9.30 -5.73
CA GLU A 99 6.43 10.15 -6.93
C GLU A 99 7.56 11.18 -6.79
N LYS A 100 7.68 11.80 -5.61
CA LYS A 100 8.62 12.91 -5.39
C LYS A 100 10.04 12.47 -5.02
N PHE A 101 10.18 11.36 -4.30
CA PHE A 101 11.43 10.80 -3.80
C PHE A 101 11.56 9.31 -4.14
N PRO A 102 11.55 8.93 -5.43
CA PRO A 102 11.52 7.53 -5.86
C PRO A 102 12.71 6.70 -5.35
N ASP A 103 13.85 7.34 -5.10
CA ASP A 103 15.06 6.68 -4.60
C ASP A 103 15.09 6.54 -3.06
N ARG A 104 14.12 7.14 -2.35
CA ARG A 104 14.03 7.16 -0.88
C ARG A 104 12.62 6.84 -0.36
N ALA A 105 11.82 6.17 -1.16
CA ALA A 105 10.51 5.67 -0.78
C ALA A 105 10.28 4.29 -1.37
N TYR A 106 9.70 3.38 -0.58
CA TYR A 106 9.52 1.98 -0.98
C TYR A 106 8.12 1.47 -0.68
N ASP A 107 7.53 0.77 -1.65
CA ASP A 107 6.38 -0.09 -1.44
C ASP A 107 6.86 -1.55 -1.42
N VAL A 108 6.76 -2.20 -0.26
CA VAL A 108 7.22 -3.58 -0.08
C VAL A 108 6.16 -4.62 -0.46
N GLY A 109 5.01 -4.20 -0.98
CA GLY A 109 3.86 -5.07 -1.20
C GLY A 109 3.11 -5.38 0.10
N ILE A 110 2.20 -6.37 0.08
CA ILE A 110 1.43 -6.80 1.27
C ILE A 110 2.33 -7.67 2.17
N ALA A 111 3.30 -7.02 2.81
CA ALA A 111 4.34 -7.66 3.61
C ALA A 111 4.76 -6.75 4.79
N GLU A 112 3.86 -6.55 5.75
CA GLU A 112 4.09 -5.65 6.89
C GLU A 112 5.27 -6.07 7.77
N GLN A 113 5.50 -7.39 7.95
CA GLN A 113 6.70 -7.87 8.64
C GLN A 113 7.96 -7.38 7.96
N HIS A 114 8.00 -7.51 6.62
CA HIS A 114 9.15 -7.08 5.84
C HIS A 114 9.33 -5.57 5.91
N ALA A 115 8.25 -4.77 5.86
CA ALA A 115 8.32 -3.32 6.01
C ALA A 115 9.03 -2.93 7.32
N VAL A 116 8.63 -3.53 8.45
CA VAL A 116 9.19 -3.23 9.77
C VAL A 116 10.66 -3.64 9.87
N THR A 117 11.01 -4.89 9.51
CA THR A 117 12.41 -5.34 9.55
C THR A 117 13.29 -4.59 8.55
N PHE A 118 12.74 -4.17 7.41
CA PHE A 118 13.47 -3.36 6.45
C PHE A 118 13.80 -1.98 7.02
N CYS A 119 12.86 -1.34 7.71
CA CYS A 119 13.16 -0.13 8.49
C CYS A 119 14.25 -0.39 9.53
N ALA A 120 14.17 -1.49 10.30
CA ALA A 120 15.21 -1.84 11.28
C ALA A 120 16.61 -1.88 10.62
N GLY A 121 16.73 -2.57 9.48
CA GLY A 121 17.98 -2.63 8.72
C GLY A 121 18.49 -1.27 8.25
N MET A 122 17.61 -0.39 7.76
CA MET A 122 17.98 0.98 7.37
C MET A 122 18.43 1.82 8.58
N ALA A 123 17.74 1.67 9.72
CA ALA A 123 18.08 2.38 10.95
C ALA A 123 19.47 1.98 11.48
N CYS A 124 19.87 0.71 11.34
CA CYS A 124 21.23 0.26 11.65
C CYS A 124 22.32 0.99 10.84
N GLU A 125 22.00 1.41 9.62
CA GLU A 125 22.91 2.16 8.73
C GLU A 125 22.79 3.68 8.90
N GLY A 126 22.11 4.15 9.95
CA GLY A 126 21.99 5.58 10.29
C GLY A 126 20.91 6.35 9.53
N MET A 127 20.06 5.65 8.78
CA MET A 127 18.87 6.26 8.16
C MET A 127 17.76 6.48 9.19
N LYS A 128 16.74 7.26 8.81
CA LYS A 128 15.55 7.55 9.61
C LYS A 128 14.29 7.05 8.87
N PRO A 129 14.11 5.74 8.78
CA PRO A 129 12.99 5.17 8.04
C PRO A 129 11.67 5.39 8.79
N VAL A 130 10.59 5.57 8.05
CA VAL A 130 9.22 5.69 8.58
C VAL A 130 8.32 4.69 7.85
N ALA A 131 7.87 3.67 8.56
CA ALA A 131 6.90 2.70 8.05
C ALA A 131 5.46 3.21 8.25
N ALA A 132 4.83 3.71 7.19
CA ALA A 132 3.43 4.09 7.22
C ALA A 132 2.55 2.84 7.03
N ILE A 133 2.00 2.32 8.12
CA ILE A 133 1.19 1.10 8.14
C ILE A 133 -0.09 1.35 8.97
N TYR A 134 -1.25 0.93 8.47
CA TYR A 134 -2.48 1.02 9.26
C TYR A 134 -2.37 0.17 10.53
N SER A 135 -2.93 0.66 11.63
CA SER A 135 -2.90 -0.01 12.93
C SER A 135 -3.34 -1.48 12.89
N THR A 136 -4.39 -1.80 12.13
CA THR A 136 -4.88 -3.19 12.01
C THR A 136 -3.88 -4.12 11.31
N PHE A 137 -3.05 -3.59 10.41
CA PHE A 137 -2.07 -4.37 9.64
C PHE A 137 -0.72 -4.43 10.34
N LEU A 138 -0.36 -3.41 11.13
CA LEU A 138 0.85 -3.43 11.95
C LEU A 138 0.88 -4.63 12.91
N GLN A 139 -0.30 -5.17 13.28
CA GLN A 139 -0.40 -6.43 14.03
C GLN A 139 0.36 -7.59 13.38
N ARG A 140 0.47 -7.64 12.04
CA ARG A 140 1.29 -8.64 11.33
C ARG A 140 2.78 -8.48 11.61
N GLY A 141 3.27 -7.25 11.71
CA GLY A 141 4.66 -6.90 12.01
C GLY A 141 4.96 -6.75 13.50
N PHE A 142 4.07 -7.21 14.40
CA PHE A 142 4.21 -6.99 15.84
C PHE A 142 5.50 -7.62 16.40
N ASP A 143 5.81 -8.85 15.99
CA ASP A 143 7.04 -9.52 16.43
C ASP A 143 8.29 -8.79 15.93
N GLN A 144 8.30 -8.34 14.66
CA GLN A 144 9.40 -7.57 14.07
C GLN A 144 9.59 -6.22 14.78
N LEU A 145 8.49 -5.56 15.16
CA LEU A 145 8.56 -4.31 15.91
C LEU A 145 9.22 -4.53 17.26
N ILE A 146 8.88 -5.60 17.98
CA ILE A 146 9.50 -5.88 19.28
C ILE A 146 10.93 -6.37 19.11
N HIS A 147 11.13 -7.43 18.33
CA HIS A 147 12.39 -8.16 18.23
C HIS A 147 13.45 -7.41 17.42
N ASP A 148 13.08 -6.91 16.24
CA ASP A 148 14.04 -6.32 15.30
C ASP A 148 14.25 -4.83 15.55
N VAL A 149 13.24 -4.12 16.09
CA VAL A 149 13.32 -2.67 16.35
C VAL A 149 13.55 -2.38 17.83
N CYS A 150 12.58 -2.67 18.71
CA CYS A 150 12.60 -2.19 20.09
C CYS A 150 13.73 -2.80 20.93
N LEU A 151 13.98 -4.11 20.82
CA LEU A 151 15.07 -4.75 21.56
C LEU A 151 16.46 -4.25 21.15
N GLN A 152 16.58 -3.76 19.92
CA GLN A 152 17.82 -3.21 19.36
C GLN A 152 17.97 -1.70 19.60
N ASP A 153 16.95 -1.05 20.21
CA ASP A 153 16.88 0.41 20.42
C ASP A 153 17.07 1.23 19.13
N LEU A 154 16.42 0.78 18.04
CA LEU A 154 16.56 1.40 16.73
C LEU A 154 15.55 2.53 16.49
N ASN A 155 15.98 3.51 15.68
CA ASN A 155 15.18 4.68 15.30
C ASN A 155 14.31 4.36 14.06
N VAL A 156 13.08 3.88 14.29
CA VAL A 156 12.08 3.49 13.28
C VAL A 156 10.70 4.09 13.60
#